data_AF-A0A955BMP4-F1
#
_entry.id   AF-A0A955BMP4-F1
#
_cell.length_a   1.000
_cell.length_b   1.000
_cell.length_c   1.000
_cell.angle_alpha   90.00
_cell.angle_beta   90.00
_cell.angle_gamma   90.00
#
_symmetry.space_group_name_H-M   'P 1'
#
loop_
_entity.id
_entity.type
_entity.pdbx_description
1 polymer ?
#
loop_
_entity_poly.entity_id
_entity_poly.type
_entity_poly.pdbx_seq_one_letter_code
_entity_poly.pdbx_strand_id
1 'polypeptide(L)' 'MAEDQWQSAKQALEVMSSLEGVARRNYLKHLKRTSPKLAKEVKELLAAASAAEEDSFLGMPAAHAEPFDVEDVDPS' A
#
# COMPACT_ATOMS: atom_id res chain seq x y z
N MET A 1 18.28 17.57 -4.13
CA MET A 1 17.32 17.69 -5.24
C MET A 1 16.38 16.49 -5.33
N ALA A 2 16.85 15.22 -5.28
CA ALA A 2 15.97 14.05 -5.37
C ALA A 2 15.17 13.77 -4.07
N GLU A 3 15.75 14.05 -2.90
CA GLU A 3 15.11 13.79 -1.61
C GLU A 3 13.87 14.67 -1.35
N ASP A 4 13.93 15.96 -1.70
CA ASP A 4 12.77 16.88 -1.62
C ASP A 4 11.59 16.44 -2.50
N GLN A 5 11.88 15.90 -3.68
CA GLN A 5 10.85 15.43 -4.61
C GLN A 5 10.14 14.19 -4.05
N TRP A 6 10.90 13.27 -3.47
CA TRP A 6 10.37 12.08 -2.81
C TRP A 6 9.48 12.41 -1.60
N GLN A 7 9.91 13.35 -0.74
CA GLN A 7 9.12 13.81 0.39
C GLN A 7 7.81 14.48 -0.07
N SER A 8 7.89 15.30 -1.12
CA SER A 8 6.72 15.94 -1.72
C SER A 8 5.72 14.92 -2.27
N ALA A 9 6.21 13.83 -2.89
CA ALA A 9 5.36 12.77 -3.42
C ALA A 9 4.65 11.99 -2.31
N LYS A 10 5.33 11.70 -1.20
CA LYS A 10 4.74 11.06 -0.02
C LYS A 10 3.66 11.91 0.62
N GLN A 11 3.92 13.20 0.87
CA GLN A 11 2.91 14.10 1.42
C GLN A 11 1.69 14.23 0.51
N ALA A 12 1.91 14.34 -0.81
CA ALA A 12 0.81 14.39 -1.77
C ALA A 12 0.00 13.08 -1.81
N LEU A 13 0.66 11.94 -1.61
CA LEU A 13 0.01 10.63 -1.49
C LEU A 13 -0.84 10.57 -0.21
N GLU A 14 -0.32 10.97 0.95
CA GLU A 14 -1.07 10.98 2.22
C GLU A 14 -2.32 11.85 2.12
N VAL A 15 -2.19 13.07 1.57
CA VAL A 15 -3.35 13.93 1.30
C VAL A 15 -4.33 13.23 0.39
N MET A 16 -3.86 12.61 -0.69
CA MET A 16 -4.74 11.93 -1.65
C MET A 16 -5.43 10.69 -1.08
N SER A 17 -4.80 9.97 -0.16
CA SER A 17 -5.36 8.82 0.55
C SER A 17 -6.39 9.24 1.59
N SER A 18 -6.28 10.44 2.15
CA SER A 18 -7.31 11.02 3.04
C SER A 18 -8.54 11.57 2.30
N LEU A 19 -8.45 11.72 0.97
CA LEU A 19 -9.52 12.26 0.13
C LEU A 19 -10.25 11.15 -0.61
N GLU A 20 -11.57 11.29 -0.73
CA GLU A 20 -12.40 10.33 -1.46
C GLU A 20 -13.19 11.00 -2.61
N GLY A 21 -13.70 10.17 -3.53
CA GLY A 21 -14.66 10.56 -4.55
C GLY A 21 -14.26 11.77 -5.40
N VAL A 22 -15.04 12.85 -5.31
CA VAL A 22 -14.84 14.08 -6.11
C VAL A 22 -13.61 14.86 -5.66
N ALA A 23 -13.35 14.94 -4.35
CA ALA A 23 -12.24 15.72 -3.81
C ALA A 23 -10.89 15.15 -4.28
N ARG A 24 -10.74 13.82 -4.20
CA ARG A 24 -9.56 13.11 -4.72
C ARG A 24 -9.31 13.37 -6.20
N ARG A 25 -10.36 13.33 -7.03
CA ARG A 25 -10.28 13.61 -8.47
C ARG A 25 -9.88 15.05 -8.77
N ASN A 26 -10.41 16.00 -8.01
CA ASN A 26 -10.06 17.42 -8.15
C ASN A 26 -8.63 17.70 -7.74
N TYR A 27 -8.18 17.10 -6.63
CA TYR A 27 -6.79 17.21 -6.17
C TYR A 27 -5.81 16.65 -7.21
N LEU A 28 -6.07 15.47 -7.76
CA LEU A 28 -5.23 14.88 -8.81
C LEU A 28 -5.23 15.73 -10.11
N LYS A 29 -6.36 16.33 -10.48
CA LYS A 29 -6.44 17.26 -11.62
C LYS A 29 -5.62 18.52 -11.37
N HIS A 30 -5.68 19.07 -10.16
CA HIS A 30 -4.87 20.21 -9.76
C HIS A 30 -3.37 19.88 -9.84
N LEU A 31 -2.96 18.76 -9.22
CA LEU A 31 -1.57 18.28 -9.21
C LEU A 31 -1.02 18.10 -10.63
N LYS A 32 -1.81 17.53 -11.55
CA LYS A 32 -1.40 17.38 -12.97
C LYS A 32 -1.14 18.71 -13.68
N ARG A 33 -1.85 19.78 -13.31
CA ARG A 33 -1.70 21.10 -13.92
C ARG A 33 -0.52 21.86 -13.33
N THR A 34 -0.31 21.78 -12.02
CA THR A 34 0.75 22.52 -11.33
C THR A 34 2.09 21.80 -11.35
N SER A 35 2.07 20.48 -11.17
CA SER A 35 3.26 19.64 -10.99
C SER A 35 3.09 18.28 -11.68
N PRO A 36 3.18 18.20 -13.03
CA PRO A 36 2.93 16.98 -13.78
C PRO A 36 3.89 15.82 -13.44
N LYS A 37 5.15 16.11 -13.06
CA LYS A 37 6.11 15.11 -12.59
C LYS A 37 5.64 14.46 -11.28
N LEU A 38 5.29 15.28 -10.30
CA LEU A 38 4.76 14.82 -9.01
C LEU A 38 3.47 14.00 -9.19
N ALA A 39 2.60 14.41 -10.11
CA ALA A 39 1.36 13.67 -10.39
C ALA A 39 1.60 12.29 -10.99
N LYS A 40 2.71 12.08 -11.69
CA LYS A 40 3.12 10.76 -12.18
C LYS A 40 3.63 9.90 -11.03
N GLU A 41 4.52 10.43 -10.20
CA GLU A 41 5.10 9.71 -9.06
C GLU A 41 4.04 9.29 -8.05
N VAL A 42 3.11 10.19 -7.70
CA VAL A 42 2.01 9.87 -6.77
C VAL A 42 1.10 8.77 -7.35
N LYS A 43 0.90 8.74 -8.67
CA LYS A 43 0.14 7.67 -9.34
C LYS A 43 0.88 6.33 -9.28
N GLU A 44 2.19 6.34 -9.50
CA GLU A 44 3.02 5.13 -9.42
C GLU A 44 3.02 4.58 -7.99
N LEU A 45 3.14 5.45 -6.98
CA LEU A 45 3.02 5.07 -5.57
C LEU A 45 1.64 4.51 -5.21
N LEU A 46 0.58 5.10 -5.74
CA LEU A 46 -0.79 4.60 -5.54
C LEU A 46 -0.99 3.21 -6.14
N ALA A 47 -0.46 2.98 -7.35
CA ALA A 47 -0.52 1.68 -7.98
C ALA A 47 0.30 0.63 -7.20
N ALA A 48 1.49 1.01 -6.71
CA ALA A 48 2.33 0.14 -5.90
C ALA A 48 1.68 -0.21 -4.55
N ALA A 49 1.03 0.75 -3.88
CA ALA A 49 0.30 0.49 -2.63
C ALA A 49 -0.86 -0.50 -2.86
N SER A 50 -1.62 -0.32 -3.95
CA SER A 50 -2.71 -1.23 -4.31
C SER A 50 -2.22 -2.65 -4.63
N ALA A 51 -1.09 -2.77 -5.33
CA ALA A 51 -0.49 -4.07 -5.65
C ALA A 51 0.09 -4.77 -4.40
N ALA A 52 0.61 -4.02 -3.43
CA ALA A 52 1.13 -4.57 -2.18
C ALA A 52 0.01 -5.16 -1.28
N GLU A 53 -1.19 -4.59 -1.31
CA GLU A 53 -2.35 -5.17 -0.61
C GLU A 53 -2.83 -6.48 -1.27
N GLU A 54 -2.77 -6.59 -2.60
CA GLU A 54 -3.11 -7.85 -3.31
C GLU A 54 -2.10 -8.98 -3.03
N ASP A 55 -0.81 -8.67 -2.92
CA ASP A 55 0.23 -9.65 -2.57
C ASP A 55 0.09 -10.15 -1.12
N SER A 56 -0.34 -9.28 -0.20
CA SER A 56 -0.65 -9.66 1.19
C SER A 56 -1.93 -10.51 1.31
N PHE A 57 -2.87 -10.39 0.37
CA PHE A 57 -4.08 -11.21 0.34
C PHE A 57 -3.81 -12.63 -0.23
N LEU A 58 -2.89 -12.73 -1.19
CA LEU A 58 -2.42 -14.03 -1.72
C LEU A 58 -1.34 -14.69 -0.84
N GLY A 59 -0.69 -13.90 0.02
CA GLY A 59 0.32 -14.33 0.97
C GLY A 59 -0.21 -14.78 2.32
N MET A 60 -1.39 -15.40 2.41
CA MET A 60 -1.72 -16.21 3.59
C MET A 60 -0.70 -17.35 3.62
N PRO A 61 0.28 -17.40 4.54
CA PRO A 61 0.97 -18.65 4.75
C PRO A 61 -0.13 -19.64 5.15
N ALA A 62 -0.28 -20.71 4.39
CA ALA A 62 -1.00 -21.89 4.86
C ALA A 62 -0.59 -22.07 6.31
N ALA A 63 -1.56 -21.92 7.22
CA ALA A 63 -1.34 -21.97 8.65
C ALA A 63 -0.31 -23.05 8.91
N HIS A 64 0.77 -22.64 9.58
CA HIS A 64 1.70 -23.55 10.21
C HIS A 64 0.82 -24.61 10.87
N ALA A 65 0.71 -25.78 10.25
CA ALA A 65 0.18 -26.94 10.91
C ALA A 65 1.27 -27.26 11.93
N GLU A 66 1.22 -26.55 13.05
CA GLU A 66 1.88 -26.96 14.28
C GLU A 66 1.42 -28.41 14.44
N PRO A 67 2.31 -29.41 14.33
CA PRO A 67 1.95 -30.74 14.76
C PRO A 67 1.72 -30.59 16.25
N PHE A 68 0.44 -30.55 16.61
CA PHE A 68 -0.02 -30.73 17.97
C PHE A 68 0.71 -31.97 18.50
N ASP A 69 1.55 -31.71 19.48
CA ASP A 69 2.25 -32.67 20.30
C ASP A 69 1.21 -33.67 20.81
N VAL A 70 1.29 -34.91 20.31
CA VAL A 70 0.60 -36.03 20.93
C VAL A 70 1.69 -36.82 21.62
N GLU A 71 1.97 -36.44 22.86
CA GLU A 71 2.55 -37.34 23.86
C GLU A 71 1.74 -38.65 23.80
N ASP A 72 2.39 -39.71 23.34
CA ASP A 72 1.88 -41.08 23.41
C ASP A 72 1.89 -41.47 24.90
N VAL A 73 0.81 -41.11 25.60
CA VAL A 73 0.50 -41.66 26.92
C VAL A 73 0.13 -43.12 26.69
N ASP A 74 1.12 -43.98 26.86
CA ASP A 74 0.96 -45.42 27.05
C ASP A 74 0.03 -45.65 28.25
N PRO A 75 -1.09 -46.36 28.07
CA PRO A 75 -1.87 -46.85 29.18
C PRO A 75 -1.82 -48.38 29.18
N SER A 76 -0.78 -49.00 29.77
CA SER A 76 -0.90 -50.13 30.74
C SER A 76 0.42 -50.80 31.07
#